data_AF-A0A7H9HZS5-F1
#
_entry.id   AF-A0A7H9HZS5-F1
#
_cell.length_a   1.000
_cell.length_b   1.000
_cell.length_c   1.000
_cell.angle_alpha   90.00
_cell.angle_beta   90.00
_cell.angle_gamma   90.00
#
_symmetry.space_group_name_H-M   'P 1'
#
loop_
_entity.id
_entity.type
_entity.pdbx_description
1 polymer ?
#
loop_
_entity_poly.entity_id
_entity_poly.type
_entity_poly.pdbx_seq_one_letter_code
_entity_poly.pdbx_strand_id
1 'polypeptide(L)'
;MEELGNVASNITDQASGIVGEASNHIGYLQSIGLAKSWWWPPDLVQHLLETVHVYTGLPWWGTICAVTIGVRLLMFPLYVKSSDTIARNSHIKPELDAINSKLMSSTELSEGQKYALQRKKLLNDHGIKNRWLAAPMLQVPVALGFFSGLRAMANHPVDGFVNQGVAWFTDLSQADPYLGLQVITAAVLISFTRLGGETGAQQFSPAMKRFFTILPLVSIPATMNLSAAVVLYFAVNGMFSVLQTLTLRNKWVRKKLNIADVVKHPQTTNGPPKGIIETFRENMAKAREQAQRRQAMQDREKELQELSKELKKNSKIKIVHKSDFNKRSN
;
A
#
# COMPACT_ATOMS: atom_id res chain seq x y z
N MET A 1 -56.18 -9.18 -31.43
CA MET A 1 -55.48 -8.76 -30.18
C MET A 1 -54.50 -9.81 -29.70
N GLU A 2 -54.75 -11.11 -29.91
CA GLU A 2 -53.84 -12.21 -29.53
C GLU A 2 -52.49 -12.21 -30.28
N GLU A 3 -52.47 -11.96 -31.59
CA GLU A 3 -51.21 -11.91 -32.36
C GLU A 3 -50.29 -10.76 -31.95
N LEU A 4 -50.84 -9.60 -31.60
CA LEU A 4 -50.05 -8.46 -31.10
C LEU A 4 -49.46 -8.74 -29.72
N GLY A 5 -50.16 -9.51 -28.87
CA GLY A 5 -49.66 -9.97 -27.58
C GLY A 5 -48.48 -10.94 -27.72
N ASN A 6 -48.57 -11.89 -28.66
CA ASN A 6 -47.51 -12.87 -28.92
C ASN A 6 -46.27 -12.25 -29.60
N VAL A 7 -46.46 -11.25 -30.46
CA VAL A 7 -45.33 -10.52 -31.07
C VAL A 7 -44.63 -9.65 -30.01
N ALA A 8 -45.40 -8.98 -29.14
CA ALA A 8 -44.83 -8.19 -28.05
C ALA A 8 -44.10 -9.07 -27.02
N SER A 9 -44.63 -10.24 -26.67
CA SER A 9 -43.94 -11.19 -25.78
C SER A 9 -42.67 -11.75 -26.41
N ASN A 10 -42.72 -12.17 -27.69
CA ASN A 10 -41.55 -12.68 -28.40
C ASN A 10 -40.45 -11.63 -28.59
N ILE A 11 -40.80 -10.36 -28.84
CA ILE A 11 -39.83 -9.26 -28.89
C ILE A 11 -39.24 -8.98 -27.50
N THR A 12 -40.06 -9.09 -26.45
CA THR A 12 -39.59 -8.90 -25.06
C THR A 12 -38.68 -10.05 -24.63
N ASP A 13 -38.99 -11.30 -25.01
CA ASP A 13 -38.18 -12.49 -24.73
C ASP A 13 -36.90 -12.51 -25.58
N GLN A 14 -36.94 -12.07 -26.84
CA GLN A 14 -35.73 -11.89 -27.65
C GLN A 14 -34.88 -10.73 -27.13
N ALA A 15 -35.47 -9.61 -26.71
CA ALA A 15 -34.73 -8.49 -26.12
C ALA A 15 -34.11 -8.87 -24.77
N SER A 16 -34.80 -9.64 -23.93
CA SER A 16 -34.26 -10.12 -22.64
C SER A 16 -33.23 -11.25 -22.82
N GLY A 17 -33.36 -12.07 -23.87
CA GLY A 17 -32.34 -13.03 -24.30
C GLY A 17 -31.07 -12.35 -24.82
N ILE A 18 -31.19 -11.28 -25.60
CA ILE A 18 -30.05 -10.48 -26.10
C ILE A 18 -29.38 -9.70 -24.95
N VAL A 19 -30.17 -9.20 -23.98
CA VAL A 19 -29.64 -8.45 -22.84
C VAL A 19 -28.67 -9.32 -22.05
N GLY A 20 -29.00 -10.58 -21.73
CA GLY A 20 -28.12 -11.48 -20.97
C GLY A 20 -26.95 -12.13 -21.72
N GLU A 21 -26.82 -11.90 -23.03
CA GLU A 21 -25.70 -12.40 -23.85
C GLU A 21 -24.64 -11.33 -24.14
N ALA A 22 -24.96 -10.05 -23.95
CA ALA A 22 -24.07 -8.94 -24.30
C ALA A 22 -22.75 -8.99 -23.51
N SER A 23 -22.81 -9.39 -22.23
CA SER A 23 -21.63 -9.56 -21.37
C SER A 23 -20.74 -10.77 -21.73
N ASN A 24 -21.20 -11.67 -22.60
CA ASN A 24 -20.45 -12.87 -23.02
C ASN A 24 -19.49 -12.62 -24.19
N HIS A 25 -19.30 -11.36 -24.61
CA HIS A 25 -18.39 -11.00 -25.69
C HIS A 25 -17.21 -10.16 -25.19
N ILE A 26 -16.00 -10.47 -25.67
CA ILE A 26 -14.80 -9.68 -25.38
C ILE A 26 -14.93 -8.29 -26.00
N GLY A 27 -14.69 -7.24 -25.21
CA GLY A 27 -14.82 -5.85 -25.64
C GLY A 27 -16.18 -5.23 -25.30
N TYR A 28 -17.08 -5.98 -24.67
CA TYR A 28 -18.33 -5.46 -24.14
C TYR A 28 -18.10 -4.32 -23.14
N LEU A 29 -17.19 -4.50 -22.17
CA LEU A 29 -16.87 -3.45 -21.20
C LEU A 29 -16.33 -2.19 -21.89
N GLN A 30 -15.56 -2.35 -22.96
CA GLN A 30 -15.13 -1.22 -23.80
C GLN A 30 -16.30 -0.52 -24.50
N SER A 31 -17.26 -1.26 -25.02
CA SER A 31 -18.42 -0.67 -25.71
C SER A 31 -19.30 0.19 -24.78
N ILE A 32 -19.38 -0.13 -23.49
CA ILE A 32 -20.13 0.65 -22.50
C ILE A 32 -19.28 1.75 -21.83
N GLY A 33 -18.07 2.00 -22.36
CA GLY A 33 -17.19 3.07 -21.92
C GLY A 33 -16.34 2.74 -20.69
N LEU A 34 -16.17 1.46 -20.34
CA LEU A 34 -15.23 0.98 -19.33
C LEU A 34 -13.96 0.44 -20.02
N ALA A 35 -12.94 0.03 -19.24
CA ALA A 35 -11.74 -0.67 -19.74
C ALA A 35 -11.05 -0.01 -20.95
N LYS A 36 -10.88 1.31 -20.94
CA LYS A 36 -10.40 2.07 -22.11
C LYS A 36 -8.91 1.89 -22.38
N SER A 37 -8.12 1.63 -21.35
CA SER A 37 -6.65 1.65 -21.41
C SER A 37 -6.03 0.38 -20.83
N TRP A 38 -4.95 -0.12 -21.43
CA TRP A 38 -4.26 -1.34 -20.95
C TRP A 38 -3.19 -1.08 -19.86
N TRP A 39 -2.83 0.19 -19.60
CA TRP A 39 -1.81 0.56 -18.62
C TRP A 39 -2.37 1.08 -17.29
N TRP A 40 -3.67 1.38 -17.23
CA TRP A 40 -4.31 1.91 -16.04
C TRP A 40 -4.85 0.76 -15.16
N PRO A 41 -4.53 0.68 -13.86
CA PRO A 41 -4.84 -0.51 -13.05
C PRO A 41 -6.33 -0.90 -12.99
N PRO A 42 -7.30 0.04 -12.85
CA PRO A 42 -8.73 -0.28 -12.91
C PRO A 42 -9.16 -0.95 -14.23
N ASP A 43 -8.72 -0.40 -15.35
CA ASP A 43 -9.07 -0.89 -16.68
C ASP A 43 -8.45 -2.28 -16.94
N LEU A 44 -7.22 -2.51 -16.48
CA LEU A 44 -6.57 -3.82 -16.53
C LEU A 44 -7.38 -4.87 -15.74
N VAL A 45 -7.87 -4.52 -14.55
CA VAL A 45 -8.71 -5.43 -13.76
C VAL A 45 -10.02 -5.71 -14.48
N GLN A 46 -10.65 -4.71 -15.10
CA GLN A 46 -11.87 -4.89 -15.88
C GLN A 46 -11.65 -5.83 -17.06
N HIS A 47 -10.54 -5.69 -17.80
CA HIS A 47 -10.17 -6.62 -18.86
C HIS A 47 -9.99 -8.07 -18.36
N LEU A 48 -9.34 -8.24 -17.20
CA LEU A 48 -9.16 -9.57 -16.60
C LEU A 48 -10.51 -10.18 -16.17
N LEU A 49 -11.38 -9.38 -15.57
CA LEU A 49 -12.73 -9.78 -15.17
C LEU A 49 -13.56 -10.19 -16.39
N GLU A 50 -13.60 -9.37 -17.43
CA GLU A 50 -14.30 -9.68 -18.69
C GLU A 50 -13.75 -10.95 -19.34
N THR A 51 -12.43 -11.06 -19.47
CA THR A 51 -11.78 -12.23 -20.07
C THR A 51 -12.18 -13.50 -19.31
N VAL A 52 -12.09 -13.50 -17.98
CA VAL A 52 -12.47 -14.68 -17.19
C VAL A 52 -13.97 -14.95 -17.29
N HIS A 53 -14.82 -13.92 -17.22
CA HIS A 53 -16.27 -14.07 -17.35
C HIS A 53 -16.64 -14.75 -18.67
N VAL A 54 -16.14 -14.23 -19.79
CA VAL A 54 -16.43 -14.72 -21.13
C VAL A 54 -15.90 -16.14 -21.38
N TYR A 55 -14.64 -16.41 -21.03
CA TYR A 55 -14.04 -17.73 -21.32
C TYR A 55 -14.52 -18.84 -20.40
N THR A 56 -14.91 -18.51 -19.16
CA THR A 56 -15.34 -19.54 -18.18
C THR A 56 -16.85 -19.67 -18.08
N GLY A 57 -17.61 -18.67 -18.52
CA GLY A 57 -19.07 -18.60 -18.33
C GLY A 57 -19.49 -18.47 -16.86
N LEU A 58 -18.55 -18.12 -15.96
CA LEU A 58 -18.87 -17.95 -14.55
C LEU A 58 -19.73 -16.71 -14.32
N PRO A 59 -20.74 -16.76 -13.42
CA PRO A 59 -21.46 -15.56 -13.03
C PRO A 59 -20.50 -14.52 -12.45
N TRP A 60 -20.85 -13.23 -12.54
CA TRP A 60 -19.98 -12.13 -12.09
C TRP A 60 -19.46 -12.29 -10.65
N TRP A 61 -20.25 -12.77 -9.70
CA TRP A 61 -19.76 -13.03 -8.33
C TRP A 61 -18.60 -14.05 -8.32
N GLY A 62 -18.71 -15.11 -9.13
CA GLY A 62 -17.71 -16.17 -9.28
C GLY A 62 -16.48 -15.67 -10.02
N THR A 63 -16.68 -14.86 -11.06
CA THR A 63 -15.61 -14.18 -11.80
C THR A 63 -14.77 -13.28 -10.88
N ILE A 64 -15.41 -12.46 -10.03
CA ILE A 64 -14.72 -11.62 -9.05
C ILE A 64 -13.88 -12.50 -8.11
N CYS A 65 -14.45 -13.60 -7.60
CA CYS A 65 -13.72 -14.53 -6.76
C CYS A 65 -12.50 -15.14 -7.48
N ALA A 66 -12.70 -15.66 -8.69
CA ALA A 66 -11.69 -16.36 -9.46
C ALA A 66 -10.52 -15.44 -9.84
N VAL A 67 -10.80 -14.24 -10.34
CA VAL A 67 -9.77 -13.25 -10.71
C VAL A 67 -9.00 -12.79 -9.47
N THR A 68 -9.70 -12.53 -8.36
CA THR A 68 -9.05 -12.16 -7.09
C THR A 68 -8.08 -13.25 -6.63
N ILE A 69 -8.51 -14.52 -6.60
CA ILE A 69 -7.67 -15.65 -6.22
C ILE A 69 -6.51 -15.82 -7.19
N GLY A 70 -6.74 -15.71 -8.50
CA GLY A 70 -5.71 -15.82 -9.53
C GLY A 70 -4.60 -14.78 -9.36
N VAL A 71 -4.96 -13.52 -9.14
CA VAL A 71 -3.98 -12.45 -8.84
C VAL A 71 -3.20 -12.74 -7.56
N ARG A 72 -3.87 -13.24 -6.52
CA ARG A 72 -3.19 -13.60 -5.26
C ARG A 72 -2.22 -14.76 -5.41
N LEU A 73 -2.55 -15.75 -6.21
CA LEU A 73 -1.67 -16.87 -6.54
C LEU A 73 -0.45 -16.38 -7.32
N LEU A 74 -0.66 -15.50 -8.30
CA LEU A 74 0.43 -14.87 -9.07
C LEU A 74 1.36 -14.05 -8.17
N MET A 75 0.82 -13.36 -7.17
CA MET A 75 1.60 -12.60 -6.18
C MET A 75 2.18 -13.47 -5.06
N PHE A 76 1.80 -14.74 -4.91
CA PHE A 76 2.31 -15.62 -3.85
C PHE A 76 3.84 -15.72 -3.75
N PRO A 77 4.61 -15.92 -4.84
CA PRO A 77 6.09 -15.93 -4.75
C PRO A 77 6.67 -14.59 -4.26
N LEU A 78 5.99 -13.47 -4.51
CA LEU A 78 6.37 -12.17 -3.98
C LEU A 78 6.16 -12.14 -2.45
N TYR A 79 5.02 -12.63 -1.96
CA TYR A 79 4.75 -12.72 -0.52
C TYR A 79 5.74 -13.63 0.20
N VAL A 80 6.13 -14.76 -0.39
CA VAL A 80 7.18 -15.64 0.16
C VAL A 80 8.50 -14.89 0.35
N LYS A 81 8.98 -14.19 -0.69
CA LYS A 81 10.24 -13.42 -0.63
C LYS A 81 10.15 -12.26 0.36
N SER A 82 9.01 -11.59 0.45
CA SER A 82 8.77 -10.52 1.42
C SER A 82 8.78 -11.07 2.85
N SER A 83 8.10 -12.21 3.10
CA SER A 83 8.05 -12.87 4.40
C SER A 83 9.45 -13.30 4.88
N ASP A 84 10.28 -13.87 4.00
CA ASP A 84 11.67 -14.21 4.32
C ASP A 84 12.51 -12.97 4.65
N THR A 85 12.40 -11.94 3.82
CA THR A 85 13.14 -10.68 4.01
C THR A 85 12.77 -10.02 5.34
N ILE A 86 11.50 -10.06 5.73
CA ILE A 86 11.04 -9.48 7.00
C ILE A 86 11.47 -10.34 8.19
N ALA A 87 11.49 -11.66 8.05
CA ALA A 87 12.04 -12.54 9.07
C ALA A 87 13.53 -12.30 9.30
N ARG A 88 14.34 -12.18 8.23
CA ARG A 88 15.75 -11.77 8.33
C ARG A 88 15.90 -10.40 8.99
N ASN A 89 15.10 -9.43 8.56
CA ASN A 89 15.07 -8.08 9.12
C ASN A 89 14.69 -8.08 10.62
N SER A 90 13.90 -9.06 11.08
CA SER A 90 13.57 -9.19 12.49
C SER A 90 14.80 -9.49 13.35
N HIS A 91 15.79 -10.24 12.86
CA HIS A 91 17.01 -10.56 13.62
C HIS A 91 17.86 -9.32 13.92
N ILE A 92 18.03 -8.45 12.92
CA ILE A 92 18.88 -7.26 13.01
C ILE A 92 18.12 -5.98 13.40
N LYS A 93 16.82 -6.12 13.72
CA LYS A 93 15.98 -5.00 14.12
C LYS A 93 16.60 -4.08 15.19
N PRO A 94 17.18 -4.58 16.31
CA PRO A 94 17.75 -3.70 17.33
C PRO A 94 18.95 -2.88 16.81
N GLU A 95 19.82 -3.49 16.01
CA GLU A 95 20.96 -2.80 15.39
C GLU A 95 20.49 -1.76 14.37
N LEU A 96 19.50 -2.10 13.56
CA LEU A 96 18.87 -1.15 12.62
C LEU A 96 18.22 0.02 13.36
N ASP A 97 17.48 -0.24 14.44
CA ASP A 97 16.80 0.79 15.22
C ASP A 97 17.83 1.72 15.91
N ALA A 98 18.98 1.19 16.35
CA ALA A 98 20.11 1.98 16.86
C ALA A 98 20.78 2.85 15.78
N ILE A 99 20.97 2.33 14.56
CA ILE A 99 21.50 3.12 13.44
C ILE A 99 20.48 4.18 13.00
N ASN A 100 19.19 3.84 12.92
CA ASN A 100 18.13 4.76 12.53
C ASN A 100 18.00 5.92 13.51
N SER A 101 18.12 5.66 14.82
CA SER A 101 18.09 6.71 15.84
C SER A 101 19.29 7.65 15.73
N LYS A 102 20.50 7.13 15.50
CA LYS A 102 21.70 7.95 15.21
C LYS A 102 21.55 8.78 13.93
N LEU A 103 21.00 8.19 12.88
CA LEU A 103 20.71 8.86 11.62
C LEU A 103 19.71 10.00 11.82
N MET A 104 18.63 9.75 12.56
CA MET A 104 17.64 10.77 12.88
C MET A 104 18.23 11.87 13.75
N SER A 105 19.07 11.57 14.74
CA SER A 105 19.70 12.58 15.59
C SER A 105 20.81 13.39 14.89
N SER A 106 21.33 12.91 13.76
CA SER A 106 22.42 13.57 13.04
C SER A 106 21.97 14.88 12.39
N THR A 107 22.59 15.98 12.81
CA THR A 107 22.41 17.31 12.22
C THR A 107 23.34 17.52 11.03
N GLU A 108 24.55 16.95 11.10
CA GLU A 108 25.58 17.03 10.07
C GLU A 108 25.30 16.11 8.88
N LEU A 109 25.45 16.64 7.66
CA LEU A 109 25.23 15.88 6.42
C LEU A 109 26.22 14.71 6.28
N SER A 110 27.49 14.92 6.65
CA SER A 110 28.54 13.90 6.57
C SER A 110 28.26 12.71 7.49
N GLU A 111 27.85 12.98 8.74
CA GLU A 111 27.47 11.92 9.68
C GLU A 111 26.22 11.17 9.23
N GLY A 112 25.21 11.89 8.72
CA GLY A 112 24.01 11.29 8.16
C GLY A 112 24.33 10.33 7.01
N GLN A 113 25.23 10.70 6.10
CA GLN A 113 25.68 9.82 5.02
C GLN A 113 26.41 8.57 5.55
N LYS A 114 27.26 8.73 6.57
CA LYS A 114 27.96 7.61 7.22
C LYS A 114 26.98 6.61 7.82
N TYR A 115 25.98 7.08 8.58
CA TYR A 115 24.97 6.20 9.17
C TYR A 115 24.06 5.57 8.10
N ALA A 116 23.74 6.28 7.02
CA ALA A 116 23.00 5.72 5.90
C ALA A 116 23.78 4.59 5.19
N LEU A 117 25.10 4.75 5.01
CA LEU A 117 25.97 3.71 4.46
C LEU A 117 26.08 2.50 5.40
N GLN A 118 26.23 2.73 6.70
CA GLN A 118 26.23 1.66 7.72
C GLN A 118 24.92 0.87 7.69
N ARG A 119 23.77 1.56 7.61
CA ARG A 119 22.46 0.92 7.45
C ARG A 119 22.40 0.05 6.20
N LYS A 120 22.82 0.59 5.05
CA LYS A 120 22.83 -0.15 3.77
C LYS A 120 23.75 -1.38 3.85
N LYS A 121 24.92 -1.25 4.47
CA LYS A 121 25.88 -2.33 4.66
C LYS A 121 25.29 -3.43 5.55
N LEU A 122 24.72 -3.07 6.70
CA LEU A 122 24.10 -4.02 7.63
C LEU A 122 22.99 -4.85 6.94
N LEU A 123 22.13 -4.21 6.15
CA LEU A 123 21.10 -4.90 5.37
C LEU A 123 21.71 -5.88 4.35
N ASN A 124 22.73 -5.43 3.62
CA ASN A 124 23.40 -6.25 2.60
C ASN A 124 24.14 -7.45 3.21
N ASP A 125 24.85 -7.26 4.32
CA ASP A 125 25.60 -8.31 5.03
C ASP A 125 24.66 -9.44 5.51
N HIS A 126 23.40 -9.09 5.80
CA HIS A 126 22.34 -10.03 6.17
C HIS A 126 21.46 -10.47 4.99
N GLY A 127 21.86 -10.18 3.74
CA GLY A 127 21.16 -10.59 2.51
C GLY A 127 19.77 -9.96 2.32
N ILE A 128 19.46 -8.89 3.04
CA ILE A 128 18.15 -8.22 3.03
C ILE A 128 18.10 -7.25 1.87
N LYS A 129 17.27 -7.56 0.86
CA LYS A 129 17.09 -6.69 -0.31
C LYS A 129 15.90 -5.74 -0.09
N ASN A 130 16.15 -4.44 -0.18
CA ASN A 130 15.14 -3.40 0.09
C ASN A 130 13.88 -3.53 -0.80
N ARG A 131 14.02 -4.05 -2.03
CA ARG A 131 12.88 -4.30 -2.94
C ARG A 131 11.83 -5.25 -2.36
N TRP A 132 12.24 -6.23 -1.55
CA TRP A 132 11.31 -7.20 -0.96
C TRP A 132 10.69 -6.68 0.35
N LEU A 133 11.34 -5.71 1.02
CA LEU A 133 10.72 -4.94 2.10
C LEU A 133 9.60 -4.03 1.58
N ALA A 134 9.79 -3.47 0.38
CA ALA A 134 8.79 -2.62 -0.29
C ALA A 134 7.71 -3.43 -1.03
N ALA A 135 7.84 -4.76 -1.14
CA ALA A 135 6.88 -5.61 -1.85
C ALA A 135 5.40 -5.41 -1.45
N PRO A 136 5.04 -5.18 -0.16
CA PRO A 136 3.65 -4.91 0.21
C PRO A 136 3.06 -3.66 -0.45
N MET A 137 3.89 -2.69 -0.86
CA MET A 137 3.43 -1.47 -1.53
C MET A 137 2.84 -1.76 -2.91
N LEU A 138 3.23 -2.87 -3.56
CA LEU A 138 2.64 -3.29 -4.83
C LEU A 138 1.16 -3.68 -4.69
N GLN A 139 0.71 -4.05 -3.49
CA GLN A 139 -0.68 -4.39 -3.23
C GLN A 139 -1.60 -3.16 -3.32
N VAL A 140 -1.07 -1.95 -3.10
CA VAL A 140 -1.88 -0.72 -3.11
C VAL A 140 -2.43 -0.43 -4.52
N PRO A 141 -1.62 -0.36 -5.60
CA PRO A 141 -2.14 -0.21 -6.96
C PRO A 141 -3.11 -1.32 -7.36
N VAL A 142 -2.84 -2.58 -7.00
CA VAL A 142 -3.74 -3.71 -7.30
C VAL A 142 -5.08 -3.51 -6.61
N ALA A 143 -5.08 -3.18 -5.30
CA ALA A 143 -6.30 -2.97 -4.55
C ALA A 143 -7.11 -1.76 -5.04
N LEU A 144 -6.43 -0.67 -5.42
CA LEU A 144 -7.07 0.48 -6.04
C LEU A 144 -7.63 0.15 -7.43
N GLY A 145 -6.95 -0.71 -8.19
CA GLY A 145 -7.43 -1.24 -9.46
C GLY A 145 -8.75 -2.00 -9.29
N PHE A 146 -8.79 -2.98 -8.38
CA PHE A 146 -10.04 -3.70 -8.08
C PHE A 146 -11.13 -2.79 -7.53
N PHE A 147 -10.82 -1.92 -6.57
CA PHE A 147 -11.80 -1.00 -5.98
C PHE A 147 -12.43 -0.10 -7.03
N SER A 148 -11.60 0.64 -7.78
CA SER A 148 -12.09 1.59 -8.78
C SER A 148 -12.72 0.88 -9.97
N GLY A 149 -12.16 -0.25 -10.40
CA GLY A 149 -12.65 -1.05 -11.52
C GLY A 149 -14.05 -1.61 -11.24
N LEU A 150 -14.23 -2.29 -10.11
CA LEU A 150 -15.53 -2.84 -9.70
C LEU A 150 -16.54 -1.75 -9.35
N ARG A 151 -16.10 -0.64 -8.75
CA ARG A 151 -16.98 0.50 -8.49
C ARG A 151 -17.47 1.15 -9.79
N ALA A 152 -16.61 1.27 -10.79
CA ALA A 152 -17.02 1.77 -12.10
C ALA A 152 -17.99 0.80 -12.79
N MET A 153 -17.74 -0.51 -12.71
CA MET A 153 -18.66 -1.52 -13.22
C MET A 153 -20.03 -1.46 -12.52
N ALA A 154 -20.07 -1.32 -11.19
CA ALA A 154 -21.31 -1.21 -10.44
C ALA A 154 -22.10 0.08 -10.74
N ASN A 155 -21.41 1.15 -11.14
CA ASN A 155 -22.05 2.43 -11.51
C ASN A 155 -22.44 2.50 -13.00
N HIS A 156 -22.09 1.50 -13.80
CA HIS A 156 -22.45 1.39 -15.21
C HIS A 156 -23.46 0.24 -15.40
N PRO A 157 -24.26 0.26 -16.48
CA PRO A 157 -25.21 -0.81 -16.78
C PRO A 157 -24.47 -2.03 -17.37
N VAL A 158 -23.61 -2.66 -16.56
CA VAL A 158 -22.95 -3.92 -16.91
C VAL A 158 -24.00 -5.01 -16.89
N ASP A 159 -24.21 -5.65 -18.03
CA ASP A 159 -25.11 -6.78 -18.15
C ASP A 159 -24.68 -7.92 -17.22
N GLY A 160 -25.65 -8.57 -16.59
CA GLY A 160 -25.45 -9.59 -15.58
C GLY A 160 -25.12 -9.08 -14.17
N PHE A 161 -24.67 -7.84 -13.96
CA PHE A 161 -24.31 -7.36 -12.59
C PHE A 161 -25.51 -7.34 -11.62
N VAL A 162 -26.71 -7.07 -12.13
CA VAL A 162 -27.94 -7.00 -11.31
C VAL A 162 -28.46 -8.38 -10.90
N ASN A 163 -28.16 -9.42 -11.69
CA ASN A 163 -28.79 -10.74 -11.55
C ASN A 163 -27.80 -11.87 -11.23
N GLN A 164 -26.50 -11.68 -11.48
CA GLN A 164 -25.46 -12.70 -11.32
C GLN A 164 -24.68 -12.54 -9.99
N GLY A 165 -25.36 -12.12 -8.93
CA GLY A 165 -24.90 -12.26 -7.55
C GLY A 165 -25.19 -13.65 -6.97
N VAL A 166 -25.01 -13.82 -5.66
CA VAL A 166 -25.26 -15.11 -4.99
C VAL A 166 -25.80 -14.91 -3.58
N ALA A 167 -26.54 -15.92 -3.08
CA ALA A 167 -27.12 -15.93 -1.75
C ALA A 167 -28.02 -14.70 -1.51
N TRP A 168 -27.70 -13.87 -0.51
CA TRP A 168 -28.50 -12.70 -0.14
C TRP A 168 -28.11 -11.40 -0.89
N PHE A 169 -27.08 -11.44 -1.74
CA PHE A 169 -26.60 -10.31 -2.52
C PHE A 169 -26.70 -10.62 -4.03
N THR A 170 -27.92 -10.74 -4.54
CA THR A 170 -28.18 -11.06 -5.95
C THR A 170 -27.78 -9.93 -6.90
N ASP A 171 -27.93 -8.68 -6.45
CA ASP A 171 -27.53 -7.49 -7.20
C ASP A 171 -26.14 -7.04 -6.73
N LEU A 172 -25.15 -7.15 -7.61
CA LEU A 172 -23.77 -6.77 -7.36
C LEU A 172 -23.53 -5.26 -7.49
N SER A 173 -24.44 -4.53 -8.15
CA SER A 173 -24.37 -3.08 -8.35
C SER A 173 -24.80 -2.30 -7.10
N GLN A 174 -25.73 -2.86 -6.32
CA GLN A 174 -26.28 -2.25 -5.13
C GLN A 174 -25.52 -2.63 -3.85
N ALA A 175 -25.76 -1.88 -2.78
CA ALA A 175 -25.24 -2.22 -1.46
C ALA A 175 -25.83 -3.55 -0.94
N ASP A 176 -25.05 -4.31 -0.17
CA ASP A 176 -25.54 -5.51 0.52
C ASP A 176 -26.72 -5.14 1.46
N PRO A 177 -27.93 -5.68 1.24
CA PRO A 177 -29.11 -5.35 2.04
C PRO A 177 -28.98 -5.65 3.54
N TYR A 178 -28.16 -6.64 3.89
CA TYR A 178 -28.02 -7.13 5.27
C TYR A 178 -26.67 -6.76 5.90
N LEU A 179 -25.81 -6.03 5.19
CA LEU A 179 -24.43 -5.74 5.58
C LEU A 179 -23.59 -7.00 5.89
N GLY A 180 -24.03 -8.17 5.40
CA GLY A 180 -23.39 -9.46 5.69
C GLY A 180 -21.96 -9.51 5.17
N LEU A 181 -21.74 -9.05 3.93
CA LEU A 181 -20.42 -8.97 3.31
C LEU A 181 -19.47 -8.03 4.07
N GLN A 182 -19.98 -6.92 4.60
CA GLN A 182 -19.19 -5.95 5.38
C GLN A 182 -18.74 -6.57 6.71
N VAL A 183 -19.64 -7.29 7.40
CA VAL A 183 -19.32 -8.00 8.63
C VAL A 183 -18.30 -9.11 8.38
N ILE A 184 -18.48 -9.91 7.32
CA ILE A 184 -17.52 -10.96 6.91
C ILE A 184 -16.15 -10.33 6.62
N THR A 185 -16.13 -9.26 5.82
CA THR A 185 -14.90 -8.54 5.48
C THR A 185 -14.20 -8.03 6.73
N ALA A 186 -14.93 -7.41 7.67
CA ALA A 186 -14.38 -6.93 8.92
C ALA A 186 -13.80 -8.06 9.76
N ALA A 187 -14.52 -9.18 9.93
CA ALA A 187 -14.06 -10.34 10.68
C ALA A 187 -12.78 -10.95 10.09
N VAL A 188 -12.71 -11.02 8.76
CA VAL A 188 -11.56 -11.52 8.02
C VAL A 188 -10.35 -10.59 8.17
N LEU A 189 -10.53 -9.27 8.02
CA LEU A 189 -9.45 -8.29 8.20
C LEU A 189 -8.94 -8.24 9.65
N ILE A 190 -9.83 -8.37 10.63
CA ILE A 190 -9.47 -8.52 12.05
C ILE A 190 -8.61 -9.77 12.23
N SER A 191 -9.03 -10.89 11.65
CA SER A 191 -8.28 -12.16 11.71
C SER A 191 -6.91 -12.02 11.06
N PHE A 192 -6.83 -11.40 9.89
CA PHE A 192 -5.57 -11.11 9.19
C PHE A 192 -4.61 -10.29 10.07
N THR A 193 -5.08 -9.18 10.63
CA THR A 193 -4.29 -8.32 11.52
C THR A 193 -3.82 -9.07 12.77
N ARG A 194 -4.71 -9.84 13.41
CA ARG A 194 -4.37 -10.64 14.61
C ARG A 194 -3.36 -11.73 14.32
N LEU A 195 -3.43 -12.35 13.14
CA LEU A 195 -2.46 -13.35 12.70
C LEU A 195 -1.11 -12.74 12.29
N GLY A 196 -1.04 -11.41 12.17
CA GLY A 196 0.17 -10.68 11.81
C GLY A 196 0.37 -10.50 10.31
N GLY A 197 -0.60 -10.82 9.47
CA GLY A 197 -0.49 -10.77 8.00
C GLY A 197 0.62 -11.61 7.37
N GLU A 198 0.68 -11.65 6.04
CA GLU A 198 1.64 -12.44 5.25
C GLU A 198 3.10 -12.02 5.49
N THR A 199 3.26 -10.75 5.84
CA THR A 199 4.53 -10.03 5.94
C THR A 199 4.96 -9.77 7.38
N GLY A 200 4.20 -10.26 8.38
CA GLY A 200 4.65 -10.20 9.77
C GLY A 200 4.57 -8.80 10.41
N ALA A 201 3.35 -8.28 10.58
CA ALA A 201 2.95 -7.16 11.41
C ALA A 201 3.37 -7.26 12.91
N GLN A 202 4.19 -8.24 13.28
CA GLN A 202 4.89 -8.26 14.56
C GLN A 202 5.75 -7.01 14.79
N GLN A 203 6.19 -6.34 13.72
CA GLN A 203 6.92 -5.08 13.78
C GLN A 203 6.06 -3.88 14.22
N PHE A 204 4.74 -3.97 14.19
CA PHE A 204 3.88 -2.88 14.63
C PHE A 204 3.88 -2.74 16.15
N SER A 205 3.90 -1.48 16.61
CA SER A 205 3.74 -1.15 18.02
C SER A 205 2.39 -1.69 18.55
N PRO A 206 2.26 -1.95 19.86
CA PRO A 206 1.00 -2.41 20.45
C PRO A 206 -0.20 -1.50 20.11
N ALA A 207 0.03 -0.18 20.09
CA ALA A 207 -0.99 0.80 19.70
C ALA A 207 -1.43 0.63 18.25
N MET A 208 -0.46 0.47 17.34
CA MET A 208 -0.74 0.29 15.91
C MET A 208 -1.48 -1.04 15.64
N LYS A 209 -1.13 -2.11 16.37
CA LYS A 209 -1.87 -3.39 16.29
C LYS A 209 -3.32 -3.24 16.73
N ARG A 210 -3.59 -2.51 17.83
CA ARG A 210 -4.96 -2.22 18.29
C ARG A 210 -5.71 -1.40 17.24
N PHE A 211 -5.09 -0.36 16.70
CA PHE A 211 -5.68 0.46 15.66
C PHE A 211 -6.10 -0.36 14.43
N PHE A 212 -5.20 -1.15 13.85
CA PHE A 212 -5.53 -2.00 12.70
C PHE A 212 -6.52 -3.14 13.00
N THR A 213 -6.70 -3.48 14.27
CA THR A 213 -7.72 -4.46 14.69
C THR A 213 -9.10 -3.80 14.82
N ILE A 214 -9.17 -2.54 15.21
CA ILE A 214 -10.44 -1.81 15.37
C ILE A 214 -10.89 -1.18 14.04
N LEU A 215 -9.95 -0.79 13.19
CA LEU A 215 -10.20 -0.11 11.93
C LEU A 215 -11.27 -0.80 11.04
N PRO A 216 -11.27 -2.13 10.86
CA PRO A 216 -12.30 -2.79 10.05
C PRO A 216 -13.71 -2.64 10.62
N LEU A 217 -13.90 -2.57 11.95
CA LEU A 217 -15.22 -2.36 12.56
C LEU A 217 -15.76 -0.96 12.27
N VAL A 218 -14.88 0.05 12.36
CA VAL A 218 -15.23 1.44 12.04
C VAL A 218 -15.48 1.62 10.54
N SER A 219 -14.90 0.77 9.70
CA SER A 219 -15.13 0.82 8.25
C SER A 219 -16.51 0.33 7.81
N ILE A 220 -17.24 -0.43 8.64
CA ILE A 220 -18.58 -0.94 8.29
C ILE A 220 -19.55 0.21 7.94
N PRO A 221 -19.78 1.22 8.81
CA PRO A 221 -20.66 2.33 8.45
C PRO A 221 -20.11 3.16 7.29
N ALA A 222 -18.79 3.29 7.15
CA ALA A 222 -18.18 4.00 6.02
C ALA A 222 -18.38 3.29 4.67
N THR A 223 -18.58 1.96 4.69
CA THR A 223 -18.70 1.10 3.49
C THR A 223 -20.11 0.58 3.25
N MET A 224 -21.11 1.03 4.03
CA MET A 224 -22.49 0.56 3.92
C MET A 224 -23.11 0.86 2.54
N ASN A 225 -22.70 1.95 1.89
CA ASN A 225 -23.21 2.37 0.57
C ASN A 225 -22.33 1.87 -0.59
N LEU A 226 -21.34 1.01 -0.33
CA LEU A 226 -20.55 0.42 -1.39
C LEU A 226 -21.31 -0.76 -1.99
N SER A 227 -21.24 -0.87 -3.32
CA SER A 227 -21.78 -1.99 -4.09
C SER A 227 -21.26 -3.33 -3.58
N ALA A 228 -22.10 -4.37 -3.56
CA ALA A 228 -21.77 -5.71 -3.12
C ALA A 228 -20.57 -6.30 -3.88
N ALA A 229 -20.39 -5.97 -5.17
CA ALA A 229 -19.21 -6.37 -5.95
C ALA A 229 -17.87 -5.98 -5.28
N VAL A 230 -17.77 -4.72 -4.84
CA VAL A 230 -16.57 -4.17 -4.21
C VAL A 230 -16.31 -4.81 -2.85
N VAL A 231 -17.37 -4.99 -2.04
CA VAL A 231 -17.25 -5.59 -0.71
C VAL A 231 -16.93 -7.08 -0.81
N LEU A 232 -17.51 -7.80 -1.78
CA LEU A 232 -17.19 -9.19 -2.10
C LEU A 232 -15.70 -9.36 -2.43
N TYR A 233 -15.15 -8.47 -3.27
CA TYR A 233 -13.70 -8.45 -3.53
C TYR A 233 -12.91 -8.36 -2.22
N PHE A 234 -13.23 -7.41 -1.33
CA PHE A 234 -12.51 -7.27 -0.06
C PHE A 234 -12.63 -8.51 0.82
N ALA A 235 -13.82 -9.13 0.88
CA ALA A 235 -14.05 -10.36 1.64
C ALA A 235 -13.17 -11.51 1.13
N VAL A 236 -13.19 -11.78 -0.18
CA VAL A 236 -12.43 -12.87 -0.81
C VAL A 236 -10.93 -12.61 -0.71
N ASN A 237 -10.51 -11.39 -1.03
CA ASN A 237 -9.13 -10.94 -0.95
C ASN A 237 -8.59 -11.09 0.49
N GLY A 238 -9.35 -10.64 1.48
CA GLY A 238 -9.00 -10.81 2.89
C GLY A 238 -8.93 -12.29 3.31
N MET A 239 -9.89 -13.12 2.86
CA MET A 239 -9.98 -14.52 3.24
C MET A 239 -8.76 -15.28 2.73
N PHE A 240 -8.40 -15.03 1.47
CA PHE A 240 -7.21 -15.60 0.87
C PHE A 240 -5.93 -15.07 1.53
N SER A 241 -5.93 -13.80 1.97
CA SER A 241 -4.82 -13.24 2.76
C SER A 241 -4.61 -13.94 4.09
N VAL A 242 -5.70 -14.27 4.79
CA VAL A 242 -5.65 -15.08 6.01
C VAL A 242 -5.06 -16.46 5.69
N LEU A 243 -5.53 -17.11 4.61
CA LEU A 243 -5.02 -18.41 4.18
C LEU A 243 -3.51 -18.37 3.83
N GLN A 244 -3.06 -17.37 3.07
CA GLN A 244 -1.65 -17.16 2.74
C GLN A 244 -0.83 -16.90 4.01
N THR A 245 -1.36 -16.12 4.96
CA THR A 245 -0.73 -15.89 6.27
C THR A 245 -0.56 -17.19 7.05
N LEU A 246 -1.61 -18.01 7.16
CA LEU A 246 -1.55 -19.30 7.85
C LEU A 246 -0.54 -20.25 7.18
N THR A 247 -0.52 -20.26 5.85
CA THR A 247 0.43 -21.04 5.06
C THR A 247 1.87 -20.61 5.31
N LEU A 248 2.18 -19.31 5.25
CA LEU A 248 3.53 -18.77 5.48
C LEU A 248 3.98 -18.86 6.95
N ARG A 249 3.04 -19.02 7.89
CA ARG A 249 3.34 -19.25 9.31
C ARG A 249 3.60 -20.71 9.64
N ASN A 250 3.15 -21.65 8.80
CA ASN A 250 3.36 -23.06 9.03
C ASN A 250 4.86 -23.39 8.97
N LYS A 251 5.41 -23.97 10.04
CA LYS A 251 6.84 -24.33 10.16
C LYS A 251 7.29 -25.25 9.02
N TRP A 252 6.44 -26.17 8.59
CA TRP A 252 6.76 -27.07 7.48
C TRP A 252 6.94 -26.30 6.17
N VAL A 253 6.03 -25.37 5.87
CA VAL A 253 6.11 -24.53 4.66
C VAL A 253 7.36 -23.65 4.72
N ARG A 254 7.65 -23.03 5.87
CA ARG A 254 8.85 -22.20 6.06
C ARG A 254 10.13 -23.00 5.83
N LYS A 255 10.20 -24.23 6.37
CA LYS A 255 11.34 -25.13 6.15
C LYS A 255 11.48 -25.52 4.67
N LYS A 256 10.38 -25.88 3.99
CA LYS A 256 10.39 -26.27 2.57
C LYS A 256 10.78 -25.11 1.65
N LEU A 257 10.35 -23.90 1.95
CA LEU A 257 10.63 -22.70 1.17
C LEU A 257 11.88 -21.93 1.65
N ASN A 258 12.63 -22.48 2.62
CA ASN A 258 13.83 -21.88 3.22
C ASN A 258 13.62 -20.43 3.70
N ILE A 259 12.50 -20.18 4.36
CA ILE A 259 12.14 -18.88 4.93
C ILE A 259 12.74 -18.79 6.34
N ALA A 260 13.53 -17.75 6.62
CA ALA A 260 14.13 -17.51 7.93
C ALA A 260 13.07 -17.44 9.05
N ASP A 261 13.41 -17.76 10.29
CA ASP A 261 12.47 -17.64 11.41
C ASP A 261 12.29 -16.19 11.87
N VAL A 262 11.13 -15.88 12.44
CA VAL A 262 10.86 -14.54 12.95
C VAL A 262 11.26 -14.46 14.42
N VAL A 263 12.22 -13.60 14.74
CA VAL A 263 12.62 -13.31 16.13
C VAL A 263 11.68 -12.26 16.71
N LYS A 264 11.04 -12.62 17.83
CA LYS A 264 10.25 -11.69 18.62
C LYS A 264 11.18 -10.97 19.58
N HIS A 265 11.52 -9.73 19.28
CA HIS A 265 12.17 -8.87 20.26
C HIS A 265 11.16 -8.42 21.31
N PRO A 266 11.45 -8.56 22.62
CA PRO A 266 10.64 -7.93 23.65
C PRO A 266 10.62 -6.43 23.37
N GLN A 267 9.42 -5.86 23.24
CA GLN A 267 9.27 -4.43 23.09
C GLN A 267 9.77 -3.80 24.39
N THR A 268 10.85 -3.02 24.35
CA THR A 268 11.26 -2.20 25.49
C THR A 268 10.17 -1.16 25.72
N THR A 269 9.24 -1.45 26.62
CA THR A 269 8.17 -0.54 27.06
C THR A 269 8.77 0.52 27.96
N ASN A 270 9.56 1.43 27.40
CA ASN A 270 9.96 2.64 28.12
C ASN A 270 8.90 3.71 27.89
N GLY A 271 7.82 3.62 28.68
CA GLY A 271 6.82 4.69 28.85
C GLY A 271 5.37 4.27 28.61
N PRO A 272 4.41 4.97 29.25
CA PRO A 272 2.98 4.72 29.05
C PRO A 272 2.62 4.87 27.57
N PRO A 273 1.61 4.12 27.07
CA PRO A 273 1.25 4.11 25.66
C PRO A 273 0.74 5.49 25.25
N LYS A 274 1.63 6.32 24.72
CA LYS A 274 1.29 7.63 24.16
C LYS A 274 0.33 7.44 22.99
N GLY A 275 -0.68 8.30 22.90
CA GLY A 275 -1.67 8.23 21.83
C GLY A 275 -1.01 8.36 20.45
N ILE A 276 -1.60 7.77 19.40
CA ILE A 276 -1.10 7.89 18.02
C ILE A 276 -0.98 9.38 17.62
N ILE A 277 -1.93 10.21 18.05
CA ILE A 277 -1.95 11.67 17.80
C ILE A 277 -0.81 12.38 18.54
N GLU A 278 -0.53 11.96 19.77
CA GLU A 278 0.53 12.54 20.60
C GLU A 278 1.91 12.18 20.05
N THR A 279 2.09 10.92 19.63
CA THR A 279 3.31 10.45 18.96
C THR A 279 3.53 11.18 17.63
N PHE A 280 2.47 11.42 16.87
CA PHE A 280 2.54 12.19 15.63
C PHE A 280 2.91 13.65 15.88
N ARG A 281 2.28 14.29 16.88
CA ARG A 281 2.58 15.68 17.27
C ARG A 281 4.02 15.82 17.77
N GLU A 282 4.52 14.89 18.57
CA GLU A 282 5.90 14.86 19.04
C GLU A 282 6.90 14.68 17.88
N ASN A 283 6.61 13.77 16.94
CA ASN A 283 7.46 13.56 15.77
C ASN A 283 7.49 14.80 14.86
N MET A 284 6.34 15.45 14.66
CA MET A 284 6.24 16.72 13.92
C MET A 284 6.99 17.85 14.63
N ALA A 285 6.89 17.95 15.96
CA ALA A 285 7.62 18.94 16.75
C ALA A 285 9.13 18.73 16.64
N LYS A 286 9.61 17.49 16.81
CA LYS A 286 11.02 17.12 16.62
C LYS A 286 11.52 17.39 15.20
N ALA A 287 10.71 17.08 14.18
CA ALA A 287 11.05 17.36 12.79
C ALA A 287 11.18 18.86 12.51
N ARG A 288 10.27 19.68 13.06
CA ARG A 288 10.34 21.15 12.98
C ARG A 288 11.57 21.70 13.71
N GLU A 289 11.83 21.23 14.92
CA GLU A 289 12.99 21.66 15.71
C GLU A 289 14.31 21.30 15.01
N GLN A 290 14.40 20.11 14.42
CA GLN A 290 15.57 19.71 13.62
C GLN A 290 15.72 20.53 12.34
N ALA A 291 14.62 20.85 11.65
CA ALA A 291 14.64 21.71 10.49
C ALA A 291 15.16 23.11 10.84
N GLN A 292 14.70 23.67 11.98
CA GLN A 292 15.18 24.95 12.50
C GLN A 292 16.67 24.90 12.88
N ARG A 293 17.12 23.85 13.58
CA ARG A 293 18.54 23.67 13.91
C ARG A 293 19.43 23.55 12.67
N ARG A 294 18.96 22.85 11.63
CA ARG A 294 19.68 22.75 10.34
C ARG A 294 19.77 24.10 9.63
N GLN A 295 18.69 24.88 9.62
CA GLN A 295 18.72 26.24 9.06
C GLN A 295 19.72 27.13 9.82
N ALA A 296 19.67 27.13 11.15
CA ALA A 296 20.59 27.93 11.97
C ALA A 296 22.07 27.56 11.76
N MET A 297 22.39 26.27 11.59
CA MET A 297 23.75 25.81 11.26
C MET A 297 24.19 26.27 9.86
N GLN A 298 23.30 26.18 8.86
CA GLN A 298 23.59 26.66 7.50
C GLN A 298 23.82 28.17 7.45
N ASP A 299 23.06 28.94 8.21
CA ASP A 299 23.23 30.39 8.28
C ASP A 299 24.56 30.74 8.97
N ARG A 300 24.91 30.02 10.03
CA ARG A 300 26.20 30.20 10.72
C ARG A 300 27.41 29.81 9.85
N GLU A 301 27.29 28.78 9.01
CA GLU A 301 28.31 28.45 8.01
C GLU A 301 28.48 29.55 6.97
N LYS A 302 27.38 30.14 6.48
CA LYS A 302 27.43 31.26 5.52
C LYS A 302 28.09 32.48 6.15
N GLU A 303 27.73 32.84 7.38
CA GLU A 303 28.35 33.94 8.12
C GLU A 303 29.86 33.73 8.28
N LEU A 304 30.28 32.53 8.69
CA LEU A 304 31.71 32.18 8.79
C LEU A 304 32.42 32.27 7.44
N GLN A 305 31.77 31.85 6.35
CA GLN A 305 32.32 31.99 5.00
C GLN A 305 32.45 33.46 4.59
N GLU A 306 31.47 34.31 4.88
CA GLU A 306 31.51 35.75 4.60
C GLU A 306 32.62 36.43 5.39
N LEU A 307 32.71 36.18 6.70
CA LEU A 307 33.80 36.65 7.56
C LEU A 307 35.17 36.21 7.03
N SER A 308 35.30 34.95 6.58
CA SER A 308 36.56 34.47 5.98
C SER A 308 36.92 35.18 4.67
N LYS A 309 35.93 35.54 3.86
CA LYS A 309 36.11 36.31 2.62
C LYS A 309 36.52 37.74 2.94
N GLU A 310 35.91 38.36 3.94
CA GLU A 310 36.27 39.69 4.41
C GLU A 310 37.69 39.73 4.98
N LEU A 311 38.06 38.78 5.83
CA LEU A 311 39.42 38.67 6.37
C LEU A 311 40.46 38.51 5.25
N LYS A 312 40.17 37.68 4.24
CA LYS A 312 41.04 37.55 3.05
C LYS A 312 41.13 38.86 2.26
N LYS A 313 40.02 39.58 2.10
CA LYS A 313 40.00 40.89 1.43
C LYS A 313 40.85 41.91 2.20
N ASN A 314 40.70 41.98 3.52
CA ASN A 314 41.45 42.89 4.38
C ASN A 314 42.94 42.55 4.44
N SER A 315 43.31 41.26 4.43
CA SER A 315 44.72 40.82 4.37
C SER A 315 45.43 41.19 3.07
N LYS A 316 44.69 41.44 1.98
CA LYS A 316 45.24 41.90 0.69
C LYS A 316 45.47 43.41 0.64
N ILE A 317 45.01 44.17 1.64
CA ILE A 317 45.25 45.61 1.71
C ILE A 317 46.70 45.83 2.16
N LYS A 318 47.57 46.17 1.22
CA LYS A 318 48.96 46.55 1.51
C LYS A 318 48.94 47.94 2.18
N ILE A 319 49.28 48.01 3.45
CA ILE A 319 49.50 49.29 4.15
C ILE A 319 50.79 49.87 3.59
N VAL A 320 50.69 50.89 2.75
CA VAL A 320 51.85 51.63 2.23
C VAL A 320 52.14 52.77 3.18
N HIS A 321 53.35 52.79 3.75
CA HIS A 321 53.77 53.88 4.63
C HIS A 321 54.08 55.13 3.78
N LYS A 322 53.73 56.32 4.30
CA LYS A 322 53.93 57.61 3.60
C LYS A 322 55.39 57.88 3.18
N SER A 323 56.35 57.21 3.84
CA SER A 323 57.79 57.25 3.51
C SER A 323 58.16 56.57 2.18
N ASP A 324 57.34 55.64 1.69
CA ASP A 324 57.63 54.88 0.46
C ASP A 324 57.30 55.66 -0.83
N PHE A 325 56.50 56.73 -0.73
CA PHE A 325 56.21 57.62 -1.85
C PHE A 325 57.35 58.61 -2.15
N ASN A 326 58.21 58.94 -1.18
CA ASN A 326 59.28 59.93 -1.34
C ASN A 326 60.56 59.41 -2.01
N LYS A 327 60.65 58.11 -2.33
CA LYS A 327 61.84 57.51 -2.99
C LYS A 327 61.77 57.46 -4.52
N ARG A 328 60.70 57.97 -5.16
CA ARG A 328 60.53 57.95 -6.63
C ARG A 328 60.65 59.31 -7.32
N SER A 329 61.17 60.32 -6.60
CA SER A 329 61.44 61.66 -7.12
C SER A 329 62.94 61.95 -6.99
N ASN A 330 63.74 61.32 -7.84
CA ASN A 330 65.07 61.74 -8.30
C ASN A 330 65.39 60.93 -9.55
#